data_AF-A0A1D8GPD1-F1
#
_entry.id   AF-A0A1D8GPD1-F1
#
_cell.length_a   1.000
_cell.length_b   1.000
_cell.length_c   1.000
_cell.angle_alpha   90.00
_cell.angle_beta   90.00
_cell.angle_gamma   90.00
#
_symmetry.space_group_name_H-M   'P 1'
#
loop_
_entity.id
_entity.type
_entity.pdbx_description
1 polymer ?
#
loop_
_entity_poly.entity_id
_entity_poly.type
_entity_poly.pdbx_seq_one_letter_code
_entity_poly.pdbx_strand_id
1 'polypeptide(L)'
;MLSSIDFVRQSLEVHLFFARIMKEHSFFLEVGFTPRDANFTQQADDFRREFDSLLGEVVSLSNGIVSPSVLQSGEVITPYTLNAEMASSYYTGVRIATELTQAEALLMGGCLMIANPMLDQRVFLINQRAMCLIAALIQFKATILSNVLSCKMFTVNYPLLIDHIMREAKFYLGIVKRLQNRENINIEKEAMEQELFWNRIMAEHSKFIRGLLDPTENELINTANNFSNEFDQLTAEAMAAIDMTIPLMKVTEDSLNATQRIRDFKEQGTQGLVECKIKSIIIPLLGDHTLREANHYLRLLKIFEK
;
A
#
# COMPACT_ATOMS: atom_id res chain seq x y z
N MET A 1 -0.12 -25.61 10.43
CA MET A 1 -0.11 -25.34 8.99
C MET A 1 -1.45 -24.71 8.65
N LEU A 2 -1.47 -23.63 7.87
CA LEU A 2 -2.72 -22.96 7.48
C LEU A 2 -3.67 -23.93 6.76
N SER A 3 -4.96 -23.86 7.11
CA SER A 3 -6.00 -24.63 6.42
C SER A 3 -6.10 -24.19 4.94
N SER A 4 -6.68 -25.04 4.08
CA SER A 4 -6.94 -24.67 2.67
C SER A 4 -7.80 -23.40 2.57
N ILE A 5 -8.82 -23.30 3.42
CA ILE A 5 -9.73 -22.14 3.47
C ILE A 5 -8.98 -20.87 3.89
N ASP A 6 -8.19 -20.93 4.96
CA ASP A 6 -7.45 -19.77 5.45
C ASP A 6 -6.36 -19.34 4.46
N PHE A 7 -5.67 -20.31 3.84
CA PHE A 7 -4.69 -20.04 2.80
C PHE A 7 -5.31 -19.27 1.62
N VAL A 8 -6.44 -19.75 1.11
CA VAL A 8 -7.13 -19.11 -0.02
C VAL A 8 -7.59 -17.71 0.35
N ARG A 9 -8.30 -17.57 1.48
CA ARG A 9 -8.85 -16.29 1.92
C ARG A 9 -7.75 -15.26 2.17
N GLN A 10 -6.76 -15.61 3.00
CA GLN A 10 -5.70 -14.68 3.37
C GLN A 10 -4.84 -14.29 2.16
N SER A 11 -4.57 -15.23 1.24
CA SER A 11 -3.84 -14.89 0.00
C SER A 11 -4.62 -13.89 -0.85
N LEU A 12 -5.91 -14.12 -1.08
CA LEU A 12 -6.73 -13.21 -1.90
C LEU A 12 -6.87 -11.83 -1.25
N GLU A 13 -7.09 -11.75 0.07
CA GLU A 13 -7.14 -10.47 0.80
C GLU A 13 -5.83 -9.69 0.71
N VAL A 14 -4.70 -10.38 0.91
CA VAL A 14 -3.35 -9.81 0.77
C VAL A 14 -3.10 -9.33 -0.65
N HIS A 15 -3.55 -10.09 -1.67
CA HIS A 15 -3.42 -9.70 -3.06
C HIS A 15 -4.30 -8.51 -3.44
N LEU A 16 -5.56 -8.44 -2.98
CA LEU A 16 -6.44 -7.30 -3.25
C LEU A 16 -5.82 -5.97 -2.80
N PHE A 17 -5.18 -5.97 -1.62
CA PHE A 17 -4.49 -4.79 -1.13
C PHE A 17 -3.16 -4.56 -1.85
N PHE A 18 -2.19 -5.49 -1.72
CA PHE A 18 -0.83 -5.21 -2.16
C PHE A 18 -0.60 -5.26 -3.67
N ALA A 19 -1.35 -6.05 -4.44
CA ALA A 19 -1.19 -6.04 -5.91
C ALA A 19 -1.57 -4.66 -6.47
N ARG A 20 -2.60 -4.02 -5.90
CA ARG A 20 -2.97 -2.64 -6.19
C ARG A 20 -1.87 -1.65 -5.83
N ILE A 21 -1.34 -1.72 -4.61
CA ILE A 21 -0.24 -0.88 -4.16
C ILE A 21 0.96 -1.01 -5.11
N MET A 22 1.29 -2.22 -5.58
CA MET A 22 2.41 -2.43 -6.51
C MET A 22 2.18 -1.93 -7.94
N LYS A 23 0.95 -2.02 -8.50
CA LYS A 23 0.65 -1.35 -9.80
C LYS A 23 0.76 0.17 -9.67
N GLU A 24 0.33 0.74 -8.55
CA GLU A 24 0.37 2.18 -8.32
C GLU A 24 1.80 2.68 -8.09
N HIS A 25 2.64 1.93 -7.37
CA HIS A 25 4.08 2.20 -7.31
C HIS A 25 4.73 2.24 -8.68
N SER A 26 4.35 1.30 -9.55
CA SER A 26 4.87 1.23 -10.91
C SER A 26 4.43 2.46 -11.71
N PHE A 27 3.17 2.89 -11.56
CA PHE A 27 2.67 4.15 -12.12
C PHE A 27 3.43 5.40 -11.59
N PHE A 28 3.64 5.52 -10.28
CA PHE A 28 4.33 6.68 -9.70
C PHE A 28 5.80 6.78 -10.16
N LEU A 29 6.47 5.62 -10.30
CA LEU A 29 7.79 5.56 -10.91
C LEU A 29 7.74 5.98 -12.38
N GLU A 30 6.83 5.41 -13.16
CA GLU A 30 6.62 5.68 -14.60
C GLU A 30 6.54 7.18 -14.90
N VAL A 31 5.66 7.89 -14.19
CA VAL A 31 5.40 9.32 -14.40
C VAL A 31 6.47 10.22 -13.79
N GLY A 32 7.37 9.67 -12.98
CA GLY A 32 8.43 10.41 -12.33
C GLY A 32 9.76 10.44 -13.08
N PHE A 33 9.91 9.65 -14.15
CA PHE A 33 11.13 9.63 -14.96
C PHE A 33 11.16 10.76 -16.00
N THR A 34 12.37 11.17 -16.38
CA THR A 34 12.56 12.12 -17.49
C THR A 34 12.64 11.41 -18.84
N PRO A 35 12.42 12.12 -19.96
CA PRO A 35 12.55 11.53 -21.30
C PRO A 35 13.91 10.88 -21.60
N ARG A 36 14.99 11.29 -20.91
CA ARG A 36 16.32 10.66 -21.03
C ARG A 36 16.27 9.17 -20.67
N ASP A 37 15.49 8.81 -19.66
CA ASP A 37 15.44 7.48 -19.05
C ASP A 37 14.17 6.72 -19.51
N ALA A 38 13.71 6.94 -20.75
CA ALA A 38 12.48 6.37 -21.30
C ALA A 38 12.39 4.83 -21.22
N ASN A 39 13.53 4.11 -21.21
CA ASN A 39 13.53 2.67 -20.98
C ASN A 39 13.02 2.30 -19.58
N PHE A 40 13.32 3.10 -18.56
CA PHE A 40 12.79 2.91 -17.20
C PHE A 40 11.29 3.25 -17.15
N THR A 41 10.84 4.26 -17.89
CA THR A 41 9.41 4.54 -18.07
C THR A 41 8.68 3.32 -18.65
N GLN A 42 9.18 2.74 -19.74
CA GLN A 42 8.55 1.57 -20.35
C GLN A 42 8.56 0.36 -19.42
N GLN A 43 9.66 0.12 -18.72
CA GLN A 43 9.75 -0.99 -17.77
C GLN A 43 8.79 -0.82 -16.58
N ALA A 44 8.58 0.40 -16.10
CA ALA A 44 7.60 0.69 -15.05
C ALA A 44 6.15 0.46 -15.55
N ASP A 45 5.84 0.88 -16.78
CA ASP A 45 4.56 0.58 -17.45
C ASP A 45 4.33 -0.93 -17.60
N ASP A 46 5.37 -1.71 -17.95
CA ASP A 46 5.28 -3.17 -18.02
C ASP A 46 4.92 -3.79 -16.68
N PHE A 47 5.57 -3.37 -15.59
CA PHE A 47 5.19 -3.81 -14.24
C PHE A 47 3.76 -3.44 -13.89
N ARG A 48 3.34 -2.20 -14.19
CA ARG A 48 1.96 -1.75 -13.94
C ARG A 48 0.95 -2.66 -14.62
N ARG A 49 1.14 -2.98 -15.91
CA ARG A 49 0.26 -3.88 -16.67
C ARG A 49 0.26 -5.31 -16.15
N GLU A 50 1.41 -5.83 -15.71
CA GLU A 50 1.48 -7.17 -15.12
C GLU A 50 0.75 -7.24 -13.77
N PHE A 51 0.83 -6.20 -12.95
CA PHE A 51 0.05 -6.10 -11.71
C PHE A 51 -1.45 -5.86 -11.99
N ASP A 52 -1.82 -5.13 -13.05
CA ASP A 52 -3.22 -5.03 -13.50
C ASP A 52 -3.77 -6.42 -13.84
N SER A 53 -3.02 -7.24 -14.58
CA SER A 53 -3.40 -8.62 -14.91
C SER A 53 -3.53 -9.51 -13.67
N LEU A 54 -2.54 -9.46 -12.77
CA LEU A 54 -2.56 -10.21 -11.51
C LEU A 54 -3.78 -9.81 -10.65
N LEU A 55 -4.05 -8.51 -10.50
CA LEU A 55 -5.17 -8.00 -9.72
C LEU A 55 -6.51 -8.41 -10.35
N GLY A 56 -6.64 -8.36 -11.67
CA GLY A 56 -7.85 -8.82 -12.36
C GLY A 56 -8.19 -10.28 -12.06
N GLU A 57 -7.18 -11.16 -12.06
CA GLU A 57 -7.37 -12.57 -11.66
C GLU A 57 -7.79 -12.69 -10.19
N VAL A 58 -7.13 -11.95 -9.29
CA VAL A 58 -7.44 -11.94 -7.86
C VAL A 58 -8.88 -11.46 -7.59
N VAL A 59 -9.32 -10.38 -8.25
CA VAL A 59 -10.70 -9.87 -8.15
C VAL A 59 -11.69 -10.93 -8.60
N SER A 60 -11.41 -11.61 -9.72
CA SER A 60 -12.30 -12.67 -10.25
C SER A 60 -12.49 -13.85 -9.29
N LEU A 61 -11.52 -14.10 -8.40
CA LEU A 61 -11.55 -15.17 -7.42
C LEU A 61 -11.98 -14.71 -6.01
N SER A 62 -12.12 -13.42 -5.77
CA SER A 62 -12.35 -12.88 -4.42
C SER A 62 -13.82 -12.84 -3.99
N ASN A 63 -14.76 -12.81 -4.94
CA ASN A 63 -16.17 -12.61 -4.63
C ASN A 63 -16.75 -13.76 -3.78
N GLY A 64 -17.33 -13.42 -2.63
CA GLY A 64 -17.89 -14.37 -1.67
C GLY A 64 -16.84 -15.16 -0.88
N ILE A 65 -15.55 -14.82 -0.99
CA ILE A 65 -14.45 -15.55 -0.34
C ILE A 65 -13.74 -14.69 0.71
N VAL A 66 -13.45 -13.45 0.34
CA VAL A 66 -12.77 -12.49 1.23
C VAL A 66 -13.71 -11.99 2.33
N SER A 67 -13.12 -11.55 3.44
CA SER A 67 -13.86 -11.13 4.63
C SER A 67 -14.57 -9.79 4.41
N PRO A 68 -15.82 -9.62 4.92
CA PRO A 68 -16.50 -8.33 4.90
C PRO A 68 -15.68 -7.21 5.55
N SER A 69 -14.91 -7.51 6.60
CA SER A 69 -14.07 -6.54 7.30
C SER A 69 -12.95 -5.95 6.43
N VAL A 70 -12.41 -6.71 5.47
CA VAL A 70 -11.40 -6.22 4.51
C VAL A 70 -12.04 -5.31 3.48
N LEU A 71 -13.22 -5.68 2.96
CA LEU A 71 -13.92 -4.85 1.97
C LEU A 71 -14.45 -3.55 2.59
N GLN A 72 -14.86 -3.58 3.87
CA GLN A 72 -15.42 -2.43 4.58
C GLN A 72 -14.35 -1.53 5.22
N SER A 73 -13.10 -1.96 5.34
CA SER A 73 -12.05 -1.14 5.96
C SER A 73 -11.65 0.05 5.08
N GLY A 74 -11.96 0.00 3.79
CA GLY A 74 -11.53 1.01 2.81
C GLY A 74 -10.08 0.83 2.36
N GLU A 75 -9.47 -0.35 2.57
CA GLU A 75 -8.10 -0.63 2.11
C GLU A 75 -8.03 -1.12 0.65
N VAL A 76 -9.08 -1.78 0.15
CA VAL A 76 -9.15 -2.26 -1.23
C VAL A 76 -9.46 -1.10 -2.19
N ILE A 77 -10.51 -0.34 -1.88
CA ILE A 77 -10.94 0.89 -2.55
C ILE A 77 -11.46 1.89 -1.52
N THR A 78 -11.43 3.16 -1.87
CA THR A 78 -12.11 4.25 -1.15
C THR A 78 -13.19 4.88 -2.06
N PRO A 79 -14.06 5.75 -1.53
CA PRO A 79 -14.96 6.55 -2.37
C PRO A 79 -14.26 7.44 -3.41
N TYR A 80 -12.95 7.70 -3.25
CA TYR A 80 -12.17 8.58 -4.12
C TYR A 80 -11.39 7.83 -5.20
N THR A 81 -11.14 6.52 -5.03
CA THR A 81 -10.21 5.75 -5.87
C THR A 81 -10.49 5.90 -7.36
N LEU A 82 -11.74 5.70 -7.79
CA LEU A 82 -12.10 5.80 -9.21
C LEU A 82 -11.85 7.21 -9.79
N ASN A 83 -12.26 8.25 -9.07
CA ASN A 83 -12.06 9.63 -9.51
C ASN A 83 -10.58 10.01 -9.50
N ALA A 84 -9.82 9.52 -8.52
CA ALA A 84 -8.39 9.73 -8.43
C ALA A 84 -7.63 9.06 -9.60
N GLU A 85 -8.01 7.84 -9.98
CA GLU A 85 -7.49 7.16 -11.18
C GLU A 85 -7.82 7.92 -12.46
N MET A 86 -9.07 8.36 -12.62
CA MET A 86 -9.50 9.12 -13.80
C MET A 86 -8.74 10.45 -13.93
N ALA A 87 -8.63 11.21 -12.84
CA ALA A 87 -7.89 12.48 -12.82
C ALA A 87 -6.40 12.26 -13.11
N SER A 88 -5.80 11.24 -12.51
CA SER A 88 -4.38 10.92 -12.70
C SER A 88 -4.07 10.46 -14.12
N SER A 89 -4.97 9.67 -14.72
CA SER A 89 -4.87 9.27 -16.13
C SER A 89 -4.97 10.47 -17.06
N TYR A 90 -5.91 11.39 -16.78
CA TYR A 90 -6.06 12.64 -17.54
C TYR A 90 -4.80 13.52 -17.49
N TYR A 91 -4.19 13.72 -16.31
CA TYR A 91 -3.02 14.59 -16.17
C TYR A 91 -1.74 14.03 -16.78
N THR A 92 -1.61 12.71 -16.82
CA THR A 92 -0.34 12.04 -17.20
C THR A 92 -0.38 11.44 -18.60
N GLY A 93 -1.58 11.22 -19.16
CA GLY A 93 -1.78 10.49 -20.41
C GLY A 93 -1.57 8.97 -20.28
N VAL A 94 -1.19 8.47 -19.09
CA VAL A 94 -1.04 7.04 -18.83
C VAL A 94 -2.41 6.42 -18.63
N ARG A 95 -2.70 5.32 -19.33
CA ARG A 95 -3.97 4.61 -19.20
C ARG A 95 -3.98 3.76 -17.93
N ILE A 96 -4.85 4.12 -16.99
CA ILE A 96 -5.11 3.35 -15.76
C ILE A 96 -6.37 2.50 -15.97
N ALA A 97 -6.30 1.21 -15.62
CA ALA A 97 -7.41 0.25 -15.77
C ALA A 97 -8.50 0.46 -14.70
N THR A 98 -9.34 1.50 -14.86
CA THR A 98 -10.41 1.87 -13.93
C THR A 98 -11.51 0.82 -13.82
N GLU A 99 -11.63 -0.07 -14.80
CA GLU A 99 -12.52 -1.23 -14.78
C GLU A 99 -12.21 -2.18 -13.60
N LEU A 100 -10.97 -2.24 -13.13
CA LEU A 100 -10.59 -3.05 -11.96
C LEU A 100 -11.23 -2.49 -10.69
N THR A 101 -11.18 -1.17 -10.49
CA THR A 101 -11.84 -0.47 -9.37
C THR A 101 -13.34 -0.70 -9.37
N GLN A 102 -13.95 -0.67 -10.55
CA GLN A 102 -15.38 -0.95 -10.71
C GLN A 102 -15.71 -2.40 -10.34
N ALA A 103 -14.87 -3.37 -10.72
CA ALA A 103 -15.05 -4.77 -10.37
C ALA A 103 -14.82 -5.02 -8.86
N GLU A 104 -13.83 -4.38 -8.25
CA GLU A 104 -13.57 -4.43 -6.80
C GLU A 104 -14.74 -3.89 -5.99
N ALA A 105 -15.38 -2.81 -6.46
CA ALA A 105 -16.56 -2.22 -5.82
C ALA A 105 -17.80 -3.15 -5.81
N LEU A 106 -17.82 -4.18 -6.67
CA LEU A 106 -18.89 -5.17 -6.74
C LEU A 106 -18.62 -6.42 -5.89
N LEU A 107 -17.44 -6.53 -5.27
CA LEU A 107 -17.10 -7.67 -4.43
C LEU A 107 -18.01 -7.71 -3.19
N MET A 108 -18.56 -8.89 -2.92
CA MET A 108 -19.29 -9.16 -1.68
C MET A 108 -18.46 -10.07 -0.78
N GLY A 109 -18.44 -9.76 0.51
CA GLY A 109 -17.75 -10.58 1.51
C GLY A 109 -18.49 -11.91 1.77
N GLY A 110 -17.74 -12.95 2.12
CA GLY A 110 -18.29 -14.27 2.44
C GLY A 110 -18.14 -14.65 3.91
N CYS A 111 -19.12 -15.37 4.46
CA CYS A 111 -19.07 -15.91 5.84
C CYS A 111 -18.72 -17.40 5.91
N LEU A 112 -19.15 -18.20 4.94
CA LEU A 112 -18.95 -19.64 4.91
C LEU A 112 -18.26 -20.02 3.60
N MET A 113 -17.07 -20.60 3.72
CA MET A 113 -16.32 -21.10 2.58
C MET A 113 -16.22 -22.62 2.70
N ILE A 114 -16.55 -23.32 1.62
CA ILE A 114 -16.32 -24.76 1.51
C ILE A 114 -14.96 -24.95 0.85
N ALA A 115 -14.15 -25.86 1.39
CA ALA A 115 -12.85 -26.18 0.82
C ALA A 115 -13.01 -26.60 -0.65
N ASN A 116 -12.32 -25.90 -1.55
CA ASN A 116 -12.35 -26.15 -2.98
C ASN A 116 -10.91 -26.37 -3.47
N PRO A 117 -10.50 -27.63 -3.73
CA PRO A 117 -9.14 -27.94 -4.16
C PRO A 117 -8.71 -27.23 -5.45
N MET A 118 -9.63 -26.99 -6.38
CA MET A 118 -9.31 -26.26 -7.62
C MET A 118 -9.00 -24.79 -7.35
N LEU A 119 -9.74 -24.16 -6.44
CA LEU A 119 -9.49 -22.78 -6.04
C LEU A 119 -8.18 -22.65 -5.27
N ASP A 120 -7.90 -23.59 -4.36
CA ASP A 120 -6.62 -23.68 -3.63
C ASP A 120 -5.44 -23.73 -4.61
N GLN A 121 -5.50 -24.62 -5.61
CA GLN A 121 -4.47 -24.72 -6.64
C GLN A 121 -4.32 -23.44 -7.46
N ARG A 122 -5.42 -22.77 -7.83
CA ARG A 122 -5.37 -21.49 -8.55
C ARG A 122 -4.68 -20.40 -7.74
N VAL A 123 -5.05 -20.26 -6.46
CA VAL A 123 -4.41 -19.30 -5.55
C VAL A 123 -2.93 -19.62 -5.36
N PHE A 124 -2.57 -20.90 -5.23
CA PHE A 124 -1.17 -21.32 -5.15
C PHE A 124 -0.34 -20.92 -6.38
N LEU A 125 -0.94 -20.94 -7.58
CA LEU A 125 -0.30 -20.48 -8.81
C LEU A 125 -0.21 -18.95 -8.88
N ILE A 126 -1.25 -18.24 -8.45
CA ILE A 126 -1.24 -16.77 -8.33
C ILE A 126 -0.12 -16.31 -7.40
N ASN A 127 0.00 -16.94 -6.23
CA ASN A 127 1.07 -16.65 -5.27
C ASN A 127 2.46 -16.85 -5.89
N GLN A 128 2.69 -17.93 -6.65
CA GLN A 128 3.97 -18.15 -7.35
C GLN A 128 4.28 -17.05 -8.36
N ARG A 129 3.31 -16.70 -9.21
CA ARG A 129 3.47 -15.63 -10.19
C ARG A 129 3.75 -14.29 -9.49
N ALA A 130 2.99 -13.99 -8.45
CA ALA A 130 3.16 -12.78 -7.66
C ALA A 130 4.56 -12.71 -7.03
N MET A 131 5.06 -13.79 -6.41
CA MET A 131 6.41 -13.81 -5.85
C MET A 131 7.48 -13.47 -6.88
N CYS A 132 7.38 -14.02 -8.09
CA CYS A 132 8.31 -13.70 -9.19
C CYS A 132 8.21 -12.23 -9.60
N LEU A 133 6.99 -11.72 -9.79
CA LEU A 133 6.75 -10.34 -10.21
C LEU A 133 7.21 -9.32 -9.16
N ILE A 134 6.90 -9.56 -7.89
CA ILE A 134 7.34 -8.70 -6.77
C ILE A 134 8.85 -8.71 -6.64
N ALA A 135 9.50 -9.88 -6.75
CA ALA A 135 10.96 -9.99 -6.69
C ALA A 135 11.63 -9.18 -7.82
N ALA A 136 11.09 -9.24 -9.04
CA ALA A 136 11.57 -8.44 -10.16
C ALA A 136 11.35 -6.93 -9.91
N LEU A 137 10.18 -6.53 -9.38
CA LEU A 137 9.92 -5.13 -9.04
C LEU A 137 10.85 -4.60 -7.94
N ILE A 138 11.22 -5.43 -6.95
CA ILE A 138 12.21 -5.07 -5.93
C ILE A 138 13.58 -4.78 -6.56
N GLN A 139 14.03 -5.61 -7.51
CA GLN A 139 15.30 -5.38 -8.21
C GLN A 139 15.27 -4.12 -9.07
N PHE A 140 14.13 -3.85 -9.71
CA PHE A 140 13.91 -2.63 -10.47
C PHE A 140 14.01 -1.39 -9.57
N LYS A 141 13.28 -1.36 -8.44
CA LYS A 141 13.33 -0.29 -7.43
C LYS A 141 14.75 -0.09 -6.87
N ALA A 142 15.48 -1.17 -6.60
CA ALA A 142 16.87 -1.10 -6.13
C ALA A 142 17.82 -0.49 -7.17
N THR A 143 17.64 -0.84 -8.44
CA THR A 143 18.42 -0.29 -9.57
C THR A 143 18.17 1.21 -9.73
N ILE A 144 16.91 1.64 -9.67
CA ILE A 144 16.53 3.05 -9.70
C ILE A 144 17.20 3.80 -8.54
N LEU A 145 17.03 3.31 -7.31
CA LEU A 145 17.62 3.93 -6.12
C LEU A 145 19.14 4.08 -6.24
N SER A 146 19.83 3.03 -6.70
CA SER A 146 21.28 3.07 -6.93
C SER A 146 21.68 4.12 -7.97
N ASN A 147 20.92 4.23 -9.07
CA ASN A 147 21.19 5.22 -10.11
C ASN A 147 20.95 6.66 -9.63
N VAL A 148 19.89 6.89 -8.85
CA VAL A 148 19.60 8.22 -8.27
C VAL A 148 20.68 8.61 -7.28
N LEU A 149 21.06 7.72 -6.35
CA LEU A 149 22.10 8.00 -5.34
C LEU A 149 23.50 8.16 -5.92
N SER A 150 23.76 7.62 -7.11
CA SER A 150 25.03 7.80 -7.85
C SER A 150 24.97 8.89 -8.93
N CYS A 151 23.90 9.70 -8.93
CA CYS A 151 23.69 10.80 -9.88
C CYS A 151 23.69 10.36 -11.36
N LYS A 152 23.35 9.10 -11.65
CA LYS A 152 23.23 8.54 -13.01
C LYS A 152 21.82 8.65 -13.58
N MET A 153 20.86 9.03 -12.76
CA MET A 153 19.45 9.22 -13.10
C MET A 153 18.90 10.40 -12.34
N PHE A 154 18.11 11.23 -13.03
CA PHE A 154 17.28 12.26 -12.41
C PHE A 154 15.81 11.86 -12.55
N THR A 155 15.07 11.99 -11.47
CA THR A 155 13.63 11.70 -11.37
C THR A 155 13.02 12.65 -10.35
N VAL A 156 11.72 12.90 -10.45
CA VAL A 156 10.96 13.64 -9.44
C VAL A 156 10.56 12.76 -8.25
N ASN A 157 10.93 11.48 -8.25
CA ASN A 157 10.79 10.59 -7.11
C ASN A 157 11.92 10.80 -6.09
N TYR A 158 11.58 11.10 -4.84
CA TYR A 158 12.58 11.20 -3.78
C TYR A 158 13.31 9.85 -3.56
N PRO A 159 14.62 9.84 -3.26
CA PRO A 159 15.33 8.61 -2.89
C PRO A 159 14.67 7.86 -1.72
N LEU A 160 14.16 8.60 -0.72
CA LEU A 160 13.42 8.02 0.40
C LEU A 160 12.11 7.36 -0.06
N LEU A 161 11.41 7.94 -1.03
CA LEU A 161 10.20 7.34 -1.61
C LEU A 161 10.53 6.02 -2.31
N ILE A 162 11.61 5.98 -3.09
CA ILE A 162 12.02 4.75 -3.79
C ILE A 162 12.41 3.64 -2.79
N ASP A 163 13.11 3.99 -1.71
CA ASP A 163 13.42 3.06 -0.62
C ASP A 163 12.16 2.59 0.14
N HIS A 164 11.24 3.50 0.41
CA HIS A 164 9.94 3.25 1.05
C HIS A 164 9.12 2.21 0.28
N ILE A 165 8.84 2.46 -1.00
CA ILE A 165 8.05 1.52 -1.83
C ILE A 165 8.80 0.20 -2.06
N MET A 166 10.13 0.18 -1.94
CA MET A 166 10.92 -1.06 -1.98
C MET A 166 10.74 -1.88 -0.69
N ARG A 167 10.63 -1.23 0.47
CA ARG A 167 10.34 -1.89 1.75
C ARG A 167 8.96 -2.53 1.76
N GLU A 168 7.93 -1.86 1.25
CA GLU A 168 6.59 -2.45 1.09
C GLU A 168 6.57 -3.64 0.12
N ALA A 169 7.32 -3.56 -0.98
CA ALA A 169 7.43 -4.70 -1.90
C ALA A 169 8.11 -5.91 -1.22
N LYS A 170 9.17 -5.67 -0.43
CA LYS A 170 9.84 -6.73 0.35
C LYS A 170 8.91 -7.32 1.40
N PHE A 171 8.14 -6.47 2.07
CA PHE A 171 7.14 -6.85 3.06
C PHE A 171 6.07 -7.75 2.45
N TYR A 172 5.48 -7.32 1.34
CA TYR A 172 4.52 -8.09 0.57
C TYR A 172 5.07 -9.45 0.12
N LEU A 173 6.30 -9.48 -0.43
CA LEU A 173 6.95 -10.74 -0.81
C LEU A 173 7.12 -11.70 0.38
N GLY A 174 7.45 -11.15 1.56
CA GLY A 174 7.54 -11.92 2.80
C GLY A 174 6.22 -12.57 3.18
N ILE A 175 5.12 -11.81 3.15
CA ILE A 175 3.77 -12.33 3.45
C ILE A 175 3.38 -13.44 2.47
N VAL A 176 3.54 -13.22 1.16
CA VAL A 176 3.17 -14.22 0.14
C VAL A 176 3.99 -15.50 0.29
N LYS A 177 5.29 -15.42 0.59
CA LYS A 177 6.13 -16.61 0.86
C LYS A 177 5.62 -17.43 2.04
N ARG A 178 5.25 -16.77 3.14
CA ARG A 178 4.74 -17.44 4.34
C ARG A 178 3.40 -18.12 4.08
N LEU A 179 2.50 -17.44 3.37
CA LEU A 179 1.23 -18.00 2.91
C LEU A 179 1.46 -19.21 2.00
N GLN A 180 2.37 -19.09 1.02
CA GLN A 180 2.74 -20.17 0.10
C GLN A 180 3.24 -21.42 0.83
N ASN A 181 4.04 -21.22 1.88
CA ASN A 181 4.55 -22.29 2.73
C ASN A 181 3.53 -22.77 3.78
N ARG A 182 2.35 -22.15 3.86
CA ARG A 182 1.29 -22.41 4.85
C ARG A 182 1.79 -22.33 6.28
N GLU A 183 2.70 -21.40 6.54
CA GLU A 183 3.33 -21.21 7.84
C GLU A 183 2.30 -20.81 8.90
N ASN A 184 2.48 -21.31 10.13
CA ASN A 184 1.71 -20.82 11.26
C ASN A 184 2.31 -19.48 11.71
N ILE A 185 1.49 -18.43 11.73
CA ILE A 185 1.92 -17.08 12.14
C ILE A 185 1.74 -16.93 13.66
N ASN A 186 2.80 -16.50 14.35
CA ASN A 186 2.66 -16.01 15.71
C ASN A 186 2.01 -14.61 15.63
N ILE A 187 0.76 -14.53 16.05
CA ILE A 187 -0.08 -13.33 15.92
C ILE A 187 0.52 -12.15 16.69
N GLU A 188 1.01 -12.36 17.92
CA GLU A 188 1.56 -11.29 18.74
C GLU A 188 2.84 -10.72 18.13
N LYS A 189 3.76 -11.59 17.73
CA LYS A 189 5.01 -11.17 17.09
C LYS A 189 4.75 -10.45 15.77
N GLU A 190 3.88 -11.00 14.94
CA GLU A 190 3.51 -10.39 13.66
C GLU A 190 2.94 -8.99 13.86
N ALA A 191 2.05 -8.85 14.82
CA ALA A 191 1.32 -7.62 15.00
C ALA A 191 2.25 -6.50 15.54
N MET A 192 3.23 -6.83 16.39
CA MET A 192 4.31 -5.90 16.77
C MET A 192 5.18 -5.46 15.58
N GLU A 193 5.60 -6.42 14.74
CA GLU A 193 6.42 -6.14 13.55
C GLU A 193 5.65 -5.26 12.54
N GLN A 194 4.35 -5.51 12.39
CA GLN A 194 3.44 -4.71 11.57
C GLN A 194 3.26 -3.29 12.13
N GLU A 195 3.07 -3.14 13.45
CA GLU A 195 2.94 -1.82 14.09
C GLU A 195 4.20 -0.97 13.86
N LEU A 196 5.39 -1.53 14.11
CA LEU A 196 6.64 -0.85 13.83
C LEU A 196 6.78 -0.47 12.34
N PHE A 197 6.46 -1.40 11.45
CA PHE A 197 6.54 -1.18 10.01
C PHE A 197 5.63 -0.03 9.58
N TRP A 198 4.34 -0.10 9.92
CA TRP A 198 3.35 0.86 9.46
C TRP A 198 3.47 2.24 10.14
N ASN A 199 3.92 2.32 11.40
CA ASN A 199 4.26 3.60 12.02
C ASN A 199 5.33 4.34 11.21
N ARG A 200 6.38 3.63 10.76
CA ARG A 200 7.41 4.21 9.90
C ARG A 200 6.84 4.66 8.54
N ILE A 201 5.99 3.83 7.93
CA ILE A 201 5.32 4.17 6.66
C ILE A 201 4.48 5.45 6.82
N MET A 202 3.71 5.60 7.91
CA MET A 202 2.92 6.81 8.17
C MET A 202 3.77 8.06 8.43
N ALA A 203 4.93 7.91 9.10
CA ALA A 203 5.90 9.01 9.23
C ALA A 203 6.41 9.48 7.87
N GLU A 204 6.80 8.54 7.00
CA GLU A 204 7.34 8.83 5.68
C GLU A 204 6.29 9.45 4.74
N HIS A 205 5.04 8.96 4.77
CA HIS A 205 3.92 9.60 4.07
C HIS A 205 3.75 11.06 4.46
N SER A 206 3.82 11.36 5.75
CA SER A 206 3.69 12.72 6.26
C SER A 206 4.81 13.63 5.72
N LYS A 207 6.04 13.10 5.61
CA LYS A 207 7.18 13.80 5.00
C LYS A 207 6.97 14.05 3.51
N PHE A 208 6.40 13.08 2.78
CA PHE A 208 6.10 13.21 1.35
C PHE A 208 4.99 14.25 1.11
N ILE A 209 3.88 14.18 1.86
CA ILE A 209 2.80 15.17 1.78
C ILE A 209 3.37 16.58 2.04
N ARG A 210 4.13 16.76 3.12
CA ARG A 210 4.80 18.03 3.45
C ARG A 210 5.66 18.56 2.30
N GLY A 211 6.42 17.69 1.62
CA GLY A 211 7.35 18.08 0.56
C GLY A 211 6.71 18.33 -0.81
N LEU A 212 5.52 17.78 -1.06
CA LEU A 212 4.82 17.86 -2.35
C LEU A 212 3.71 18.92 -2.37
N LEU A 213 3.32 19.48 -1.22
CA LEU A 213 2.43 20.63 -1.13
C LEU A 213 3.09 21.89 -1.72
N ASP A 214 2.30 22.76 -2.33
CA ASP A 214 2.79 24.06 -2.76
C ASP A 214 3.27 24.88 -1.55
N PRO A 215 4.39 25.63 -1.64
CA PRO A 215 4.90 26.41 -0.51
C PRO A 215 3.93 27.43 0.10
N THR A 216 2.82 27.74 -0.58
CA THR A 216 1.76 28.61 -0.05
C THR A 216 0.73 27.90 0.83
N GLU A 217 0.72 26.55 0.89
CA GLU A 217 -0.19 25.74 1.72
C GLU A 217 0.35 25.57 3.17
N ASN A 218 0.65 26.68 3.84
CA ASN A 218 1.35 26.68 5.14
C ASN A 218 0.68 25.82 6.23
N GLU A 219 -0.65 25.86 6.33
CA GLU A 219 -1.40 25.10 7.34
C GLU A 219 -1.29 23.58 7.11
N LEU A 220 -1.41 23.15 5.85
CA LEU A 220 -1.28 21.74 5.47
C LEU A 220 0.16 21.25 5.66
N ILE A 221 1.15 22.07 5.31
CA ILE A 221 2.58 21.78 5.53
C ILE A 221 2.87 21.57 7.01
N ASN A 222 2.41 22.48 7.87
CA ASN A 222 2.60 22.37 9.33
C ASN A 222 1.91 21.13 9.89
N THR A 223 0.69 20.83 9.42
CA THR A 223 -0.07 19.65 9.84
C THR A 223 0.65 18.35 9.47
N ALA A 224 1.10 18.23 8.21
CA ALA A 224 1.89 17.10 7.76
C ALA A 224 3.22 16.97 8.52
N ASN A 225 3.88 18.08 8.84
CA ASN A 225 5.10 18.06 9.64
C ASN A 225 4.87 17.55 11.06
N ASN A 226 3.74 17.91 11.69
CA ASN A 226 3.40 17.43 13.03
C ASN A 226 3.13 15.92 13.03
N PHE A 227 2.38 15.41 12.05
CA PHE A 227 2.20 13.96 11.89
C PHE A 227 3.53 13.23 11.64
N SER A 228 4.44 13.81 10.86
CA SER A 228 5.78 13.24 10.66
C SER A 228 6.51 13.06 11.98
N ASN A 229 6.55 14.09 12.83
CA ASN A 229 7.26 14.04 14.11
C ASN A 229 6.60 13.04 15.07
N GLU A 230 5.26 13.02 15.11
CA GLU A 230 4.49 12.10 15.94
C GLU A 230 4.74 10.64 15.55
N PHE A 231 4.68 10.29 14.27
CA PHE A 231 4.94 8.92 13.84
C PHE A 231 6.42 8.53 13.92
N ASP A 232 7.36 9.47 13.81
CA ASP A 232 8.77 9.20 14.10
C ASP A 232 8.95 8.80 15.58
N GLN A 233 8.24 9.46 16.50
CA GLN A 233 8.23 9.09 17.92
C GLN A 233 7.57 7.73 18.15
N LEU A 234 6.38 7.49 17.60
CA LEU A 234 5.67 6.20 17.71
C LEU A 234 6.48 5.03 17.12
N THR A 235 7.25 5.27 16.06
CA THR A 235 8.17 4.27 15.50
C THR A 235 9.28 3.92 16.49
N ALA A 236 9.88 4.92 17.15
CA ALA A 236 10.90 4.69 18.16
C ALA A 236 10.34 3.97 19.40
N GLU A 237 9.14 4.32 19.82
CA GLU A 237 8.42 3.67 20.92
C GLU A 237 8.07 2.22 20.58
N ALA A 238 7.54 1.93 19.39
CA ALA A 238 7.25 0.56 18.94
C ALA A 238 8.53 -0.31 18.94
N MET A 239 9.66 0.24 18.49
CA MET A 239 10.95 -0.45 18.55
C MET A 239 11.38 -0.74 20.00
N ALA A 240 11.23 0.24 20.89
CA ALA A 240 11.54 0.11 22.31
C ALA A 240 10.61 -0.93 23.01
N ALA A 241 9.35 -1.03 22.60
CA ALA A 241 8.40 -2.01 23.11
C ALA A 241 8.76 -3.44 22.71
N ILE A 242 9.25 -3.64 21.47
CA ILE A 242 9.77 -4.93 21.00
C ILE A 242 10.98 -5.37 21.82
N ASP A 243 11.84 -4.43 22.21
CA ASP A 243 12.99 -4.66 23.09
C ASP A 243 12.59 -4.79 24.59
N MET A 244 11.29 -4.86 24.89
CA MET A 244 10.68 -5.00 26.24
C MET A 244 11.00 -3.86 27.20
N THR A 245 11.31 -2.67 26.68
CA THR A 245 11.66 -1.50 27.51
C THR A 245 10.46 -0.63 27.88
N ILE A 246 9.35 -0.74 27.15
CA ILE A 246 8.08 -0.05 27.43
C ILE A 246 6.87 -0.97 27.14
N PRO A 247 5.68 -0.71 27.73
CA PRO A 247 4.49 -1.53 27.51
C PRO A 247 3.90 -1.36 26.09
N LEU A 248 3.81 -2.46 25.34
CA LEU A 248 3.26 -2.47 23.97
C LEU A 248 1.85 -1.89 23.87
N MET A 249 0.97 -2.24 24.81
CA MET A 249 -0.44 -1.83 24.78
C MET A 249 -0.61 -0.30 24.72
N LYS A 250 0.26 0.45 25.41
CA LYS A 250 0.18 1.91 25.38
C LYS A 250 0.59 2.48 24.02
N VAL A 251 1.66 1.93 23.45
CA VAL A 251 2.13 2.30 22.11
C VAL A 251 1.05 1.98 21.07
N THR A 252 0.42 0.81 21.13
CA THR A 252 -0.66 0.42 20.21
C THR A 252 -1.87 1.35 20.31
N GLU A 253 -2.28 1.76 21.51
CA GLU A 253 -3.35 2.74 21.71
C GLU A 253 -3.02 4.10 21.09
N ASP A 254 -1.80 4.59 21.31
CA ASP A 254 -1.34 5.87 20.78
C ASP A 254 -1.18 5.81 19.25
N SER A 255 -0.63 4.72 18.71
CA SER A 255 -0.56 4.39 17.28
C SER A 255 -1.95 4.38 16.64
N LEU A 256 -2.95 3.76 17.28
CA LEU A 256 -4.32 3.70 16.78
C LEU A 256 -4.95 5.10 16.70
N ASN A 257 -4.82 5.89 17.77
CA ASN A 257 -5.33 7.26 17.82
C ASN A 257 -4.66 8.17 16.77
N ALA A 258 -3.34 8.09 16.62
CA ALA A 258 -2.61 8.84 15.60
C ALA A 258 -2.98 8.38 14.18
N THR A 259 -3.16 7.08 13.97
CA THR A 259 -3.54 6.53 12.66
C THR A 259 -4.95 6.96 12.25
N GLN A 260 -5.88 7.06 13.20
CA GLN A 260 -7.23 7.56 12.92
C GLN A 260 -7.18 9.02 12.45
N ARG A 261 -6.40 9.87 13.13
CA ARG A 261 -6.22 11.28 12.75
C ARG A 261 -5.51 11.46 11.40
N ILE A 262 -4.43 10.72 11.13
CA ILE A 262 -3.73 10.86 9.83
C ILE A 262 -4.56 10.29 8.68
N ARG A 263 -5.37 9.25 8.93
CA ARG A 263 -6.33 8.75 7.95
C ARG A 263 -7.32 9.83 7.56
N ASP A 264 -7.92 10.52 8.54
CA ASP A 264 -8.87 11.60 8.28
C ASP A 264 -8.22 12.79 7.57
N PHE A 265 -6.95 13.09 7.87
CA PHE A 265 -6.16 14.10 7.17
C PHE A 265 -5.89 13.70 5.71
N LYS A 266 -5.50 12.44 5.46
CA LYS A 266 -5.28 11.89 4.11
C LYS A 266 -6.58 11.82 3.31
N GLU A 267 -7.70 11.55 3.96
CA GLU A 267 -9.03 11.56 3.34
C GLU A 267 -9.40 12.96 2.85
N GLN A 268 -9.30 13.97 3.72
CA GLN A 268 -9.51 15.37 3.34
C GLN A 268 -8.54 15.84 2.25
N GLY A 269 -7.27 15.43 2.35
CA GLY A 269 -6.26 15.69 1.33
C GLY A 269 -6.64 15.08 -0.02
N THR A 270 -7.05 13.82 -0.03
CA THR A 270 -7.48 13.11 -1.25
C THR A 270 -8.68 13.79 -1.89
N GLN A 271 -9.70 14.14 -1.10
CA GLN A 271 -10.86 14.89 -1.58
C GLN A 271 -10.43 16.23 -2.18
N GLY A 272 -9.60 17.01 -1.48
CA GLY A 272 -9.11 18.30 -1.95
C GLY A 272 -8.29 18.21 -3.24
N LEU A 273 -7.51 17.15 -3.43
CA LEU A 273 -6.76 16.90 -4.66
C LEU A 273 -7.69 16.57 -5.84
N VAL A 274 -8.67 15.69 -5.63
CA VAL A 274 -9.66 15.32 -6.66
C VAL A 274 -10.53 16.52 -7.05
N GLU A 275 -10.90 17.36 -6.09
CA GLU A 275 -11.73 18.56 -6.31
C GLU A 275 -10.93 19.80 -6.74
N CYS A 276 -9.61 19.69 -6.94
CA CYS A 276 -8.72 20.80 -7.31
C CYS A 276 -8.75 21.98 -6.32
N LYS A 277 -8.85 21.69 -5.02
CA LYS A 277 -8.90 22.66 -3.92
C LYS A 277 -7.57 22.84 -3.19
N ILE A 278 -6.58 21.98 -3.45
CA ILE A 278 -5.24 22.00 -2.83
C ILE A 278 -4.20 22.27 -3.92
N LYS A 279 -3.33 23.25 -3.70
CA LYS A 279 -2.18 23.50 -4.57
C LYS A 279 -1.04 22.55 -4.18
N SER A 280 -0.62 21.71 -5.12
CA SER A 280 0.46 20.75 -4.89
C SER A 280 0.98 20.19 -6.21
N ILE A 281 2.06 19.42 -6.12
CA ILE A 281 2.50 18.49 -7.17
C ILE A 281 2.15 17.03 -6.80
N ILE A 282 1.15 16.85 -5.92
CA ILE A 282 0.63 15.52 -5.54
C ILE A 282 -0.38 15.09 -6.59
N ILE A 283 -0.11 13.98 -7.27
CA ILE A 283 -1.08 13.39 -8.18
C ILE A 283 -2.26 12.79 -7.38
N PRO A 284 -3.54 12.97 -7.79
CA PRO A 284 -4.68 12.55 -6.96
C PRO A 284 -4.65 11.09 -6.51
N LEU A 285 -4.18 10.17 -7.39
CA LEU A 285 -4.06 8.76 -7.06
C LEU A 285 -3.05 8.49 -5.94
N LEU A 286 -2.02 9.32 -5.76
CA LEU A 286 -1.10 9.20 -4.63
C LEU A 286 -1.79 9.56 -3.31
N GLY A 287 -2.71 10.53 -3.32
CA GLY A 287 -3.56 10.83 -2.16
C GLY A 287 -4.35 9.59 -1.72
N ASP A 288 -5.12 9.01 -2.66
CA ASP A 288 -5.93 7.81 -2.41
C ASP A 288 -5.11 6.58 -2.01
N HIS A 289 -3.95 6.40 -2.64
CA HIS A 289 -3.02 5.32 -2.33
C HIS A 289 -2.60 5.35 -0.86
N THR A 290 -2.07 6.49 -0.38
CA THR A 290 -1.63 6.59 1.01
C THR A 290 -2.80 6.55 2.01
N LEU A 291 -4.01 6.92 1.58
CA LEU A 291 -5.24 6.78 2.36
C LEU A 291 -5.62 5.29 2.55
N ARG A 292 -5.57 4.47 1.49
CA ARG A 292 -5.81 3.02 1.59
C ARG A 292 -4.82 2.33 2.52
N GLU A 293 -3.56 2.75 2.51
CA GLU A 293 -2.56 2.20 3.42
C GLU A 293 -2.82 2.59 4.88
N ALA A 294 -3.32 3.80 5.15
CA ALA A 294 -3.75 4.19 6.50
C ALA A 294 -4.99 3.39 6.96
N ASN A 295 -5.94 3.14 6.06
CA ASN A 295 -7.09 2.27 6.32
C ASN A 295 -6.67 0.82 6.64
N HIS A 296 -5.71 0.29 5.87
CA HIS A 296 -5.13 -1.02 6.14
C HIS A 296 -4.50 -1.08 7.52
N TYR A 297 -3.68 -0.08 7.86
CA TYR A 297 -3.03 -0.02 9.16
C TYR A 297 -4.05 0.07 10.31
N LEU A 298 -5.11 0.89 10.18
CA LEU A 298 -6.20 0.93 11.15
C LEU A 298 -6.86 -0.42 11.36
N ARG A 299 -7.09 -1.19 10.29
CA ARG A 299 -7.68 -2.53 10.40
C ARG A 299 -6.75 -3.47 11.18
N LEU A 300 -5.43 -3.39 10.95
CA LEU A 300 -4.46 -4.20 11.67
C LEU A 300 -4.40 -3.86 13.16
N LEU A 301 -4.40 -2.57 13.51
CA LEU A 301 -4.36 -2.13 14.92
C LEU A 301 -5.59 -2.56 15.71
N LYS A 302 -6.78 -2.60 15.09
CA LYS A 302 -8.02 -3.06 15.74
C LYS A 302 -8.00 -4.53 16.18
N ILE A 303 -7.05 -5.33 15.69
CA ILE A 303 -6.87 -6.72 16.16
C ILE A 303 -6.46 -6.75 17.65
N PHE A 304 -5.87 -5.66 18.15
CA PHE A 304 -5.40 -5.52 19.53
C PHE A 304 -6.45 -4.96 20.50
N GLU A 305 -7.62 -4.51 20.06
CA GLU A 305 -8.70 -4.02 20.93
C GLU A 305 -9.42 -5.15 21.73
N LYS A 306 -8.81 -6.32 21.86
CA LYS A 306 -9.40 -7.50 22.54
C LYS A 306 -9.28 -7.46 24.06
#